data_AF-A0A4S2CZX6-F1
#
_entry.id   AF-A0A4S2CZX6-F1
#
_cell.length_a   1.000
_cell.length_b   1.000
_cell.length_c   1.000
_cell.angle_alpha   90.00
_cell.angle_beta   90.00
_cell.angle_gamma   90.00
#
_symmetry.space_group_name_H-M   'P 1'
#
loop_
_entity.id
_entity.type
_entity.pdbx_description
1 polymer ?
#
loop_
_entity_poly.entity_id
_entity_poly.type
_entity_poly.pdbx_seq_one_letter_code
_entity_poly.pdbx_strand_id
1 'polypeptide(L)'
;MRIQHLLLPVSDPGSVARYFSTVLELDTDADQVRIGWSTLQLEPAGDRPVGGVHLAFTVPHNRFVAATAWLDARAQRQRDAEGREHFDFGGSWDAESIYFTGPDGLILELIARRRLPASARTGIFHGSEMTCISEVGLPALSVEAMQAQVEATFGLAPFSTPTPHFAPMGDDEGLLIIVDATRRWFPEQRALPNADGIQVHLGGITPGATLGDEALGWQLRSE
;
A
#
# COMPACT_ATOMS: atom_id res chain seq x y z
N MET A 1 -10.39 -0.31 9.76
CA MET A 1 -9.28 -1.28 9.92
C MET A 1 -7.99 -0.52 9.63
N ARG A 2 -6.88 -0.83 10.30
CA ARG A 2 -5.60 -0.13 10.08
C ARG A 2 -4.46 -1.10 9.87
N ILE A 3 -3.60 -0.84 8.89
CA ILE A 3 -2.30 -1.50 8.75
C ILE A 3 -1.33 -0.82 9.74
N GLN A 4 -1.10 -1.45 10.88
CA GLN A 4 -0.26 -0.89 11.95
C GLN A 4 1.21 -1.17 11.73
N HIS A 5 1.53 -2.39 11.31
CA HIS A 5 2.88 -2.84 11.05
C HIS A 5 2.91 -3.68 9.78
N LEU A 6 3.91 -3.44 8.93
CA LEU A 6 4.16 -4.22 7.73
C LEU A 6 5.65 -4.57 7.69
N LEU A 7 5.96 -5.86 7.64
CA LEU A 7 7.30 -6.37 7.37
C LEU A 7 7.45 -6.56 5.86
N LEU A 8 8.49 -5.96 5.29
CA LEU A 8 8.78 -5.99 3.87
C LEU A 8 10.20 -6.51 3.62
N PRO A 9 10.35 -7.69 3.01
CA PRO A 9 11.62 -8.15 2.49
C PRO A 9 12.09 -7.27 1.32
N VAL A 10 13.34 -6.80 1.38
CA VAL A 10 13.95 -5.88 0.41
C VAL A 10 15.40 -6.25 0.10
N SER A 11 15.92 -5.78 -1.04
CA SER A 11 17.26 -6.14 -1.50
C SER A 11 18.37 -5.67 -0.55
N ASP A 12 18.26 -4.44 -0.03
CA ASP A 12 19.18 -3.83 0.94
C ASP A 12 18.41 -2.88 1.86
N PRO A 13 18.12 -3.27 3.12
CA PRO A 13 17.32 -2.45 4.04
C PRO A 13 17.86 -1.03 4.23
N GLY A 14 19.18 -0.85 4.27
CA GLY A 14 19.80 0.47 4.44
C GLY A 14 19.57 1.42 3.25
N SER A 15 19.68 0.91 2.02
CA SER A 15 19.42 1.69 0.81
C SER A 15 17.94 1.98 0.63
N VAL A 16 17.07 1.03 0.96
CA VAL A 16 15.61 1.24 0.94
C VAL A 16 15.19 2.28 2.00
N ALA A 17 15.67 2.17 3.24
CA ALA A 17 15.43 3.17 4.28
C ALA A 17 15.94 4.56 3.87
N ARG A 18 17.10 4.63 3.20
CA ARG A 18 17.61 5.89 2.64
C ARG A 18 16.66 6.48 1.61
N TYR A 19 16.08 5.68 0.72
CA TYR A 19 15.08 6.20 -0.22
C TYR A 19 13.88 6.80 0.52
N PHE A 20 13.32 6.08 1.50
CA PHE A 20 12.17 6.57 2.26
C PHE A 20 12.48 7.87 3.02
N SER A 21 13.68 8.01 3.60
CA SER A 21 14.08 9.24 4.28
C SER A 21 14.43 10.39 3.35
N THR A 22 15.16 10.16 2.26
CA THR A 22 15.67 11.25 1.40
C THR A 22 14.72 11.63 0.29
N VAL A 23 14.02 10.67 -0.30
CA VAL A 23 13.08 10.89 -1.41
C VAL A 23 11.69 11.14 -0.88
N LEU A 24 11.25 10.39 0.13
CA LEU A 24 9.90 10.54 0.67
C LEU A 24 9.83 11.34 1.97
N GLU A 25 10.95 11.85 2.48
CA GLU A 25 11.00 12.70 3.69
C GLU A 25 10.29 12.06 4.90
N LEU A 26 10.32 10.73 4.98
CA LEU A 26 9.74 9.96 6.07
C LEU A 26 10.76 9.76 7.19
N ASP A 27 10.26 9.62 8.40
CA ASP A 27 11.10 9.33 9.55
C ASP A 27 11.57 7.87 9.49
N THR A 28 12.88 7.67 9.63
CA THR A 28 13.50 6.35 9.53
C THR A 28 14.48 6.13 10.67
N ASP A 29 14.38 4.98 11.31
CA ASP A 29 15.32 4.52 12.33
C ASP A 29 15.85 3.15 11.93
N ALA A 30 17.13 3.11 11.53
CA ALA A 30 17.78 1.94 10.95
C ALA A 30 16.98 1.31 9.77
N ASP A 31 16.28 0.22 10.03
CA ASP A 31 15.49 -0.56 9.08
C ASP A 31 13.97 -0.34 9.24
N GLN A 32 13.55 0.61 10.08
CA GLN A 32 12.15 1.00 10.23
C GLN A 32 11.86 2.34 9.55
N VAL A 33 10.69 2.43 8.91
CA VAL A 33 10.12 3.67 8.37
C VAL A 33 8.78 3.94 9.05
N ARG A 34 8.59 5.16 9.56
CA ARG A 34 7.33 5.59 10.17
C ARG A 34 6.51 6.39 9.16
N ILE A 35 5.28 5.95 8.92
CA ILE A 35 4.31 6.63 8.05
C ILE A 35 3.04 6.86 8.87
N GLY A 36 2.96 8.04 9.50
CA GLY A 36 1.90 8.36 10.46
C GLY A 36 1.72 7.28 11.53
N TRP A 37 0.58 6.56 11.54
CA TRP A 37 0.37 5.47 12.50
C TRP A 37 0.92 4.11 12.07
N SER A 38 1.37 3.96 10.83
CA SER A 38 1.91 2.71 10.30
C SER A 38 3.43 2.66 10.47
N THR A 39 3.94 1.46 10.68
CA THR A 39 5.38 1.16 10.70
C THR A 39 5.69 0.18 9.58
N LEU A 40 6.64 0.52 8.73
CA LEU A 40 7.21 -0.38 7.74
C LEU A 40 8.56 -0.88 8.26
N GLN A 41 8.65 -2.16 8.57
CA GLN A 41 9.88 -2.84 8.94
C GLN A 41 10.50 -3.44 7.69
N LEU A 42 11.75 -3.08 7.41
CA LEU A 42 12.52 -3.59 6.29
C LEU A 42 13.37 -4.76 6.76
N GLU A 43 13.40 -5.84 5.98
CA GLU A 43 14.27 -6.99 6.25
C GLU A 43 15.02 -7.41 4.98
N PRO A 44 16.24 -7.97 5.08
CA PRO A 44 16.91 -8.52 3.91
C PRO A 44 16.06 -9.62 3.25
N ALA A 45 15.86 -9.52 1.93
CA ALA A 45 15.08 -10.49 1.16
C ALA A 45 15.75 -11.88 1.12
N GLY A 46 17.07 -11.94 1.24
CA GLY A 46 17.82 -13.18 1.01
C GLY A 46 17.62 -13.65 -0.42
N ASP A 47 17.12 -14.87 -0.58
CA ASP A 47 16.84 -15.47 -1.89
C ASP A 47 15.41 -15.15 -2.42
N ARG A 48 14.58 -14.44 -1.62
CA ARG A 48 13.21 -14.10 -2.03
C ARG A 48 13.22 -13.08 -3.18
N PRO A 49 12.26 -13.16 -4.11
CA PRO A 49 12.12 -12.16 -5.16
C PRO A 49 11.74 -10.80 -4.57
N VAL A 50 12.32 -9.73 -5.11
CA VAL A 50 11.97 -8.34 -4.80
C VAL A 50 11.16 -7.70 -5.93
N GLY A 51 10.45 -6.61 -5.61
CA GLY A 51 9.58 -5.90 -6.56
C GLY A 51 8.22 -6.56 -6.74
N GLY A 52 7.30 -5.89 -7.45
CA GLY A 52 5.93 -6.38 -7.63
C GLY A 52 5.03 -6.24 -6.40
N VAL A 53 5.51 -5.59 -5.35
CA VAL A 53 4.74 -5.25 -4.14
C VAL A 53 4.07 -3.89 -4.32
N HIS A 54 2.77 -3.82 -4.05
CA HIS A 54 1.99 -2.58 -4.03
C HIS A 54 1.82 -2.06 -2.61
N LEU A 55 2.13 -0.78 -2.39
CA LEU A 55 1.84 -0.05 -1.15
C LEU A 55 1.26 1.33 -1.49
N ALA A 56 0.13 1.69 -0.87
CA ALA A 56 -0.40 3.05 -0.95
C ALA A 56 -0.23 3.78 0.37
N PHE A 57 0.09 5.07 0.31
CA PHE A 57 0.18 5.96 1.46
C PHE A 57 -0.94 6.99 1.43
N THR A 58 -1.68 7.12 2.53
CA THR A 58 -2.72 8.14 2.62
C THR A 58 -2.09 9.52 2.73
N VAL A 59 -2.58 10.44 1.90
CA VAL A 59 -2.36 11.89 2.05
C VAL A 59 -3.70 12.60 2.28
N PRO A 60 -3.76 13.68 3.09
CA PRO A 60 -5.00 14.44 3.27
C PRO A 60 -5.51 14.99 1.93
N HIS A 61 -6.79 14.78 1.61
CA HIS A 61 -7.34 15.15 0.30
C HIS A 61 -7.18 16.64 -0.04
N ASN A 62 -7.39 17.53 0.94
CA ASN A 62 -7.18 18.97 0.75
C ASN A 62 -5.70 19.36 0.49
N ARG A 63 -4.77 18.43 0.64
CA ARG A 63 -3.33 18.59 0.40
C ARG A 63 -2.85 17.83 -0.84
N PHE A 64 -3.73 17.11 -1.56
CA PHE A 64 -3.35 16.24 -2.67
C PHE A 64 -2.59 16.95 -3.79
N VAL A 65 -3.02 18.16 -4.18
CA VAL A 65 -2.29 18.98 -5.17
C VAL A 65 -0.87 19.32 -4.68
N ALA A 66 -0.71 19.67 -3.40
CA ALA A 66 0.60 19.97 -2.83
C ALA A 66 1.48 18.71 -2.73
N ALA A 67 0.89 17.57 -2.38
CA ALA A 67 1.56 16.27 -2.35
C ALA A 67 2.04 15.85 -3.75
N THR A 68 1.22 16.08 -4.78
CA THR A 68 1.57 15.80 -6.19
C THR A 68 2.75 16.63 -6.64
N ALA A 69 2.70 17.96 -6.43
CA ALA A 69 3.81 18.85 -6.78
C ALA A 69 5.09 18.53 -6.00
N TRP A 70 4.95 18.08 -4.75
CA TRP A 70 6.06 17.61 -3.93
C TRP A 70 6.70 16.33 -4.50
N LEU A 71 5.88 15.37 -4.92
CA LEU A 71 6.35 14.12 -5.52
C LEU A 71 7.06 14.38 -6.85
N ASP A 72 6.49 15.21 -7.73
CA ASP A 72 7.04 15.49 -9.08
C ASP A 72 8.45 16.09 -9.03
N ALA A 73 8.83 16.75 -7.93
CA ALA A 73 10.19 17.27 -7.72
C ALA A 73 11.20 16.19 -7.29
N ARG A 74 10.75 14.98 -6.96
CA ARG A 74 11.52 13.95 -6.24
C ARG A 74 11.49 12.58 -6.92
N ALA A 75 10.40 12.25 -7.62
CA ALA A 75 10.21 10.99 -8.32
C ALA A 75 9.38 11.17 -9.59
N GLN A 76 9.56 10.27 -10.57
CA GLN A 76 8.75 10.24 -11.76
C GLN A 76 7.47 9.44 -11.51
N ARG A 77 6.32 10.01 -11.88
CA ARG A 77 5.04 9.32 -11.83
C ARG A 77 4.95 8.22 -12.89
N GLN A 78 4.26 7.15 -12.54
CA GLN A 78 3.87 6.10 -13.46
C GLN A 78 2.69 6.56 -14.33
N ARG A 79 2.60 5.99 -15.53
CA ARG A 79 1.57 6.31 -16.54
C ARG A 79 0.80 5.07 -16.92
N ASP A 80 -0.50 5.19 -17.17
CA ASP A 80 -1.20 4.11 -17.87
C ASP A 80 -0.93 4.12 -19.38
N ALA A 81 -1.57 3.20 -20.09
CA ALA A 81 -1.42 3.05 -21.54
C ALA A 81 -1.89 4.30 -22.33
N GLU A 82 -2.77 5.12 -21.76
CA GLU A 82 -3.23 6.37 -22.34
C GLU A 82 -2.38 7.58 -21.92
N GLY A 83 -1.33 7.36 -21.12
CA GLY A 83 -0.40 8.39 -20.65
C GLY A 83 -0.89 9.20 -19.46
N ARG A 84 -1.99 8.78 -18.81
CA ARG A 84 -2.55 9.42 -17.61
C ARG A 84 -1.68 9.10 -16.40
N GLU A 85 -1.44 10.09 -15.54
CA GLU A 85 -0.62 9.98 -14.31
C GLU A 85 -1.39 10.29 -13.03
N HIS A 86 -2.61 10.81 -13.18
CA HIS A 86 -3.50 11.17 -12.09
C HIS A 86 -4.83 10.47 -12.35
N PHE A 87 -5.31 9.76 -11.34
CA PHE A 87 -6.49 8.91 -11.39
C PHE A 87 -7.51 9.38 -10.35
N ASP A 88 -8.68 9.79 -10.82
CA ASP A 88 -9.81 10.16 -9.97
C ASP A 88 -10.81 9.00 -9.95
N PHE A 89 -11.02 8.42 -8.76
CA PHE A 89 -11.86 7.26 -8.53
C PHE A 89 -13.16 7.67 -7.82
N GLY A 90 -14.29 7.47 -8.50
CA GLY A 90 -15.62 7.67 -7.92
C GLY A 90 -16.15 6.48 -7.13
N GLY A 91 -17.45 6.54 -6.78
CA GLY A 91 -18.16 5.45 -6.11
C GLY A 91 -17.62 5.18 -4.70
N SER A 92 -17.44 3.90 -4.36
CA SER A 92 -16.92 3.52 -3.04
C SER A 92 -15.51 4.04 -2.79
N TRP A 93 -14.69 4.30 -3.81
CA TRP A 93 -13.33 4.78 -3.61
C TRP A 93 -13.28 6.22 -3.13
N ASP A 94 -14.03 7.10 -3.82
CA ASP A 94 -14.09 8.54 -3.58
C ASP A 94 -12.70 9.12 -3.23
N ALA A 95 -11.76 8.92 -4.14
CA ALA A 95 -10.35 9.18 -3.91
C ALA A 95 -9.62 9.64 -5.18
N GLU A 96 -8.49 10.32 -5.00
CA GLU A 96 -7.54 10.66 -6.06
C GLU A 96 -6.20 9.97 -5.79
N SER A 97 -5.55 9.50 -6.85
CA SER A 97 -4.30 8.75 -6.75
C SER A 97 -3.26 9.15 -7.80
N ILE A 98 -2.01 9.11 -7.39
CA ILE A 98 -0.83 9.12 -8.26
C ILE A 98 0.09 7.97 -7.88
N TYR A 99 0.71 7.35 -8.87
CA TYR A 99 1.59 6.19 -8.69
C TYR A 99 3.03 6.54 -9.08
N PHE A 100 4.01 5.90 -8.45
CA PHE A 100 5.43 6.09 -8.74
C PHE A 100 6.20 4.81 -8.38
N THR A 101 7.38 4.64 -8.97
CA THR A 101 8.21 3.46 -8.70
C THR A 101 9.14 3.73 -7.54
N GLY A 102 9.04 2.92 -6.48
CA GLY A 102 9.94 2.96 -5.34
C GLY A 102 11.21 2.11 -5.54
N PRO A 103 12.03 1.97 -4.48
CA PRO A 103 13.17 1.06 -4.49
C PRO A 103 12.68 -0.37 -4.77
N ASP A 104 13.56 -1.23 -5.27
CA ASP A 104 13.23 -2.62 -5.65
C ASP A 104 12.09 -2.77 -6.68
N GLY A 105 11.64 -1.69 -7.32
CA GLY A 105 10.47 -1.74 -8.19
C GLY A 105 9.15 -1.88 -7.42
N LEU A 106 9.10 -1.38 -6.18
CA LEU A 106 7.85 -1.18 -5.44
C LEU A 106 6.89 -0.31 -6.28
N ILE A 107 5.62 -0.70 -6.29
CA ILE A 107 4.55 0.11 -6.85
C ILE A 107 4.02 0.94 -5.68
N LEU A 108 4.41 2.21 -5.64
CA LEU A 108 4.00 3.12 -4.58
C LEU A 108 2.90 4.05 -5.08
N GLU A 109 1.95 4.33 -4.20
CA GLU A 109 0.81 5.19 -4.47
C GLU A 109 0.69 6.27 -3.39
N LEU A 110 0.42 7.51 -3.78
CA LEU A 110 -0.19 8.48 -2.88
C LEU A 110 -1.68 8.51 -3.17
N ILE A 111 -2.49 8.19 -2.16
CA ILE A 111 -3.95 8.15 -2.27
C ILE A 111 -4.58 9.17 -1.32
N ALA A 112 -5.53 9.95 -1.85
CA ALA A 112 -6.28 10.96 -1.13
C ALA A 112 -7.76 10.60 -1.11
N ARG A 113 -8.23 9.98 -0.02
CA ARG A 113 -9.65 9.67 0.16
C ARG A 113 -10.41 10.90 0.65
N ARG A 114 -11.49 11.27 -0.03
CA ARG A 114 -12.28 12.49 0.28
C ARG A 114 -13.05 12.39 1.59
N ARG A 115 -13.34 11.17 2.04
CA ARG A 115 -14.04 10.91 3.31
C ARG A 115 -13.15 11.00 4.55
N LEU A 116 -11.82 11.01 4.37
CA LEU A 116 -10.90 11.17 5.50
C LEU A 116 -10.76 12.64 5.91
N PRO A 117 -10.41 12.91 7.18
CA PRO A 117 -10.28 14.28 7.69
C PRO A 117 -9.28 15.12 6.89
N ALA A 118 -9.64 16.40 6.68
CA ALA A 118 -8.72 17.38 6.11
C ALA A 118 -7.59 17.72 7.08
N SER A 119 -6.44 18.10 6.54
CA SER A 119 -5.30 18.58 7.31
C SER A 119 -5.34 20.10 7.50
N ALA A 120 -4.94 20.58 8.68
CA ALA A 120 -4.74 22.00 8.96
C ALA A 120 -3.39 22.54 8.43
N ARG A 121 -2.53 21.66 7.89
CA ARG A 121 -1.22 22.02 7.34
C ARG A 121 -1.39 22.86 6.08
N THR A 122 -0.45 23.78 5.85
CA THR A 122 -0.41 24.65 4.67
C THR A 122 1.02 24.79 4.16
N GLY A 123 1.20 25.35 2.97
CA GLY A 123 2.51 25.52 2.34
C GLY A 123 2.99 24.28 1.58
N ILE A 124 4.31 24.19 1.39
CA ILE A 124 4.98 23.07 0.71
C ILE A 124 4.68 21.78 1.49
N PHE A 125 4.27 20.74 0.76
CA PHE A 125 4.03 19.43 1.36
C PHE A 125 5.35 18.84 1.87
N HIS A 126 5.28 18.07 2.95
CA HIS A 126 6.42 17.35 3.50
C HIS A 126 6.00 15.90 3.76
N GLY A 127 6.93 14.96 3.64
CA GLY A 127 6.67 13.52 3.80
C GLY A 127 5.89 13.15 5.06
N SER A 128 6.19 13.82 6.17
CA SER A 128 5.50 13.67 7.46
C SER A 128 3.99 13.99 7.45
N GLU A 129 3.43 14.52 6.36
CA GLU A 129 1.99 14.72 6.19
C GLU A 129 1.27 13.43 5.72
N MET A 130 2.00 12.40 5.28
CA MET A 130 1.44 11.07 5.04
C MET A 130 0.98 10.43 6.36
N THR A 131 -0.23 9.85 6.38
CA THR A 131 -0.87 9.44 7.64
C THR A 131 -0.80 7.95 7.94
N CYS A 132 -0.62 7.11 6.91
CA CYS A 132 -0.52 5.66 7.06
C CYS A 132 -0.09 4.97 5.76
N ILE A 133 0.25 3.68 5.89
CA ILE A 133 0.09 2.70 4.82
C ILE A 133 -1.41 2.41 4.72
N SER A 134 -2.04 2.86 3.64
CA SER A 134 -3.46 2.68 3.37
C SER A 134 -3.76 1.34 2.73
N GLU A 135 -2.85 0.85 1.89
CA GLU A 135 -3.09 -0.36 1.10
C GLU A 135 -1.84 -1.22 1.03
N VAL A 136 -2.06 -2.53 1.02
CA VAL A 136 -1.03 -3.53 0.70
C VAL A 136 -1.59 -4.54 -0.31
N GLY A 137 -0.83 -4.77 -1.38
CA GLY A 137 -1.14 -5.80 -2.37
C GLY A 137 -0.84 -7.21 -1.86
N LEU A 138 -1.84 -8.10 -1.91
CA LEU A 138 -1.70 -9.51 -1.51
C LEU A 138 -2.13 -10.41 -2.68
N PRO A 139 -1.20 -11.10 -3.35
CA PRO A 139 -1.54 -12.01 -4.42
C PRO A 139 -2.33 -13.22 -3.89
N ALA A 140 -3.25 -13.72 -4.71
CA ALA A 140 -4.01 -14.93 -4.46
C ALA A 140 -4.14 -15.76 -5.74
N LEU A 141 -4.11 -17.08 -5.59
CA LEU A 141 -4.42 -18.01 -6.69
C LEU A 141 -5.94 -18.09 -6.98
N SER A 142 -6.76 -17.76 -5.99
CA SER A 142 -8.21 -17.59 -6.12
C SER A 142 -8.66 -16.40 -5.26
N VAL A 143 -9.03 -15.30 -5.92
CA VAL A 143 -9.48 -14.08 -5.24
C VAL A 143 -10.77 -14.33 -4.47
N GLU A 144 -11.71 -15.08 -5.04
CA GLU A 144 -12.98 -15.42 -4.38
C GLU A 144 -12.76 -16.22 -3.08
N ALA A 145 -11.91 -17.25 -3.12
CA ALA A 145 -11.63 -18.06 -1.95
C ALA A 145 -10.92 -17.25 -0.86
N MET A 146 -9.93 -16.43 -1.25
CA MET A 146 -9.18 -15.60 -0.31
C MET A 146 -10.05 -14.49 0.28
N GLN A 147 -10.93 -13.87 -0.52
CA GLN A 147 -11.93 -12.92 -0.04
C GLN A 147 -12.80 -13.55 1.05
N ALA A 148 -13.35 -14.75 0.82
CA ALA A 148 -14.19 -15.45 1.78
C ALA A 148 -13.43 -15.78 3.08
N GLN A 149 -12.15 -16.14 2.98
CA GLN A 149 -11.29 -16.36 4.15
C GLN A 149 -11.06 -15.07 4.95
N VAL A 150 -10.71 -13.97 4.27
CA VAL A 150 -10.51 -12.66 4.92
C VAL A 150 -11.78 -12.20 5.64
N GLU A 151 -12.95 -12.35 5.01
CA GLU A 151 -14.24 -12.01 5.62
C GLU A 151 -14.53 -12.89 6.84
N ALA A 152 -14.35 -14.21 6.73
CA ALA A 152 -14.60 -15.14 7.84
C ALA A 152 -13.63 -14.96 9.01
N THR A 153 -12.35 -14.66 8.73
CA THR A 153 -11.30 -14.57 9.75
C THR A 153 -11.26 -13.21 10.43
N PHE A 154 -11.46 -12.12 9.69
CA PHE A 154 -11.28 -10.76 10.21
C PHE A 154 -12.57 -9.92 10.22
N GLY A 155 -13.67 -10.42 9.64
CA GLY A 155 -14.90 -9.65 9.50
C GLY A 155 -14.79 -8.47 8.53
N LEU A 156 -13.77 -8.46 7.66
CA LEU A 156 -13.56 -7.41 6.68
C LEU A 156 -14.46 -7.64 5.47
N ALA A 157 -15.27 -6.64 5.12
CA ALA A 157 -16.11 -6.67 3.94
C ALA A 157 -15.37 -6.12 2.71
N PRO A 158 -15.80 -6.47 1.48
CA PRO A 158 -15.34 -5.81 0.27
C PRO A 158 -15.68 -4.31 0.29
N PHE A 159 -14.67 -3.47 0.09
CA PHE A 159 -14.79 -2.02 0.04
C PHE A 159 -15.51 -1.52 -1.22
N SER A 160 -15.33 -2.24 -2.34
CA SER A 160 -16.08 -2.08 -3.58
C SER A 160 -16.47 -3.45 -4.12
N THR A 161 -17.38 -3.48 -5.12
CA THR A 161 -17.79 -4.73 -5.78
C THR A 161 -16.57 -5.54 -6.22
N PRO A 162 -16.34 -6.74 -5.67
CA PRO A 162 -15.21 -7.57 -6.04
C PRO A 162 -15.41 -8.13 -7.45
N THR A 163 -14.29 -8.50 -8.07
CA THR A 163 -14.25 -9.18 -9.37
C THR A 163 -13.49 -10.50 -9.21
N PRO A 164 -13.53 -11.42 -10.18
CA PRO A 164 -12.74 -12.65 -10.13
C PRO A 164 -11.23 -12.42 -9.97
N HIS A 165 -10.73 -11.21 -10.26
CA HIS A 165 -9.30 -10.92 -10.24
C HIS A 165 -8.87 -9.86 -9.21
N PHE A 166 -9.82 -9.30 -8.45
CA PHE A 166 -9.55 -8.19 -7.56
C PHE A 166 -10.64 -8.02 -6.51
N ALA A 167 -10.27 -7.99 -5.23
CA ALA A 167 -11.15 -7.69 -4.11
C ALA A 167 -10.43 -6.80 -3.08
N PRO A 168 -10.82 -5.51 -2.93
CA PRO A 168 -10.29 -4.65 -1.88
C PRO A 168 -11.07 -4.90 -0.58
N MET A 169 -10.40 -5.32 0.49
CA MET A 169 -11.04 -5.72 1.75
C MET A 169 -10.68 -4.76 2.88
N GLY A 170 -11.66 -4.13 3.52
CA GLY A 170 -11.44 -3.16 4.59
C GLY A 170 -12.24 -1.86 4.43
N ASP A 171 -11.64 -0.74 4.81
CA ASP A 171 -12.27 0.58 4.80
C ASP A 171 -11.28 1.71 4.44
N ASP A 172 -11.74 2.95 4.54
CA ASP A 172 -10.96 4.14 4.16
C ASP A 172 -9.61 4.27 4.89
N GLU A 173 -9.46 3.70 6.09
CA GLU A 173 -8.22 3.78 6.86
C GLU A 173 -7.22 2.66 6.54
N GLY A 174 -7.66 1.60 5.86
CA GLY A 174 -6.84 0.44 5.53
C GLY A 174 -7.55 -0.57 4.64
N LEU A 175 -6.89 -0.98 3.55
CA LEU A 175 -7.35 -2.02 2.62
C LEU A 175 -6.29 -3.11 2.41
N LEU A 176 -6.75 -4.35 2.41
CA LEU A 176 -6.04 -5.47 1.84
C LEU A 176 -6.46 -5.61 0.38
N ILE A 177 -5.53 -5.44 -0.54
CA ILE A 177 -5.80 -5.53 -1.97
C ILE A 177 -5.54 -6.97 -2.43
N ILE A 178 -6.57 -7.82 -2.33
CA ILE A 178 -6.51 -9.20 -2.79
C ILE A 178 -6.55 -9.19 -4.31
N VAL A 179 -5.48 -9.65 -4.95
CA VAL A 179 -5.31 -9.58 -6.40
C VAL A 179 -4.95 -10.94 -6.99
N ASP A 180 -5.46 -11.24 -8.17
CA ASP A 180 -5.05 -12.44 -8.91
C ASP A 180 -3.54 -12.41 -9.18
N ALA A 181 -2.83 -13.48 -8.82
CA ALA A 181 -1.38 -13.57 -8.95
C ALA A 181 -0.86 -13.42 -10.40
N THR A 182 -1.73 -13.54 -11.40
CA THR A 182 -1.41 -13.36 -12.83
C THR A 182 -1.79 -11.98 -13.36
N ARG A 183 -2.49 -11.16 -12.58
CA ARG A 183 -2.93 -9.82 -12.99
C ARG A 183 -1.85 -8.79 -12.73
N ARG A 184 -1.32 -8.19 -13.80
CA ARG A 184 -0.31 -7.13 -13.69
C ARG A 184 -0.84 -5.90 -12.96
N TRP A 185 0.02 -5.27 -12.17
CA TRP A 185 -0.33 -4.07 -11.42
C TRP A 185 -0.64 -2.89 -12.35
N PHE A 186 -1.78 -2.26 -12.10
CA PHE A 186 -2.05 -0.90 -12.55
C PHE A 186 -1.03 0.09 -11.93
N PRO A 187 -0.70 1.23 -12.57
CA PRO A 187 -1.17 1.71 -13.88
C PRO A 187 -0.42 1.15 -15.09
N GLU A 188 0.87 0.85 -14.95
CA GLU A 188 1.73 0.55 -16.10
C GLU A 188 1.64 -0.90 -16.59
N GLN A 189 1.09 -1.79 -15.78
CA GLN A 189 0.95 -3.22 -16.11
C GLN A 189 2.30 -3.86 -16.48
N ARG A 190 3.36 -3.48 -15.76
CA ARG A 190 4.72 -4.02 -15.97
C ARG A 190 5.04 -5.19 -15.03
N ALA A 191 4.65 -5.10 -13.76
CA ALA A 191 4.97 -6.10 -12.74
C ALA A 191 3.78 -7.03 -12.45
N LEU A 192 4.09 -8.29 -12.13
CA LEU A 192 3.14 -9.19 -11.49
C LEU A 192 3.16 -8.98 -9.96
N PRO A 193 2.07 -9.32 -9.26
CA PRO A 193 1.99 -9.26 -7.81
C PRO A 193 3.00 -10.17 -7.11
N ASN A 194 3.65 -9.64 -6.09
CA ASN A 194 4.55 -10.34 -5.18
C ASN A 194 4.26 -9.90 -3.75
N ALA A 195 4.34 -10.85 -2.82
CA ALA A 195 4.28 -10.57 -1.39
C ALA A 195 5.08 -11.61 -0.57
N ASP A 196 6.02 -12.32 -1.19
CA ASP A 196 6.77 -13.38 -0.51
C ASP A 196 7.55 -12.83 0.69
N GLY A 197 7.24 -13.35 1.88
CA GLY A 197 7.78 -12.94 3.16
C GLY A 197 7.11 -11.71 3.79
N ILE A 198 6.07 -11.13 3.19
CA ILE A 198 5.34 -10.00 3.78
C ILE A 198 4.52 -10.46 4.98
N GLN A 199 4.60 -9.71 6.09
CA GLN A 199 3.73 -9.89 7.25
C GLN A 199 3.02 -8.58 7.58
N VAL A 200 1.70 -8.63 7.79
CA VAL A 200 0.90 -7.44 8.07
C VAL A 200 0.15 -7.59 9.38
N HIS A 201 0.20 -6.56 10.23
CA HIS A 201 -0.52 -6.49 11.48
C HIS A 201 -1.65 -5.49 11.33
N LEU A 202 -2.85 -5.96 11.64
CA LEU A 202 -4.09 -5.25 11.48
C LEU A 202 -4.58 -4.82 12.85
N GLY A 203 -4.82 -3.51 13.00
CA GLY A 203 -5.45 -2.93 14.17
C GLY A 203 -6.86 -2.43 13.89
N GLY A 204 -7.59 -2.12 14.96
CA GLY A 204 -8.96 -1.61 14.88
C GLY A 204 -9.97 -2.68 14.44
N ILE A 205 -9.61 -3.95 14.60
CA ILE A 205 -10.47 -5.13 14.38
C ILE A 205 -10.28 -6.11 15.55
N THR A 206 -11.04 -7.20 15.57
CA THR A 206 -10.93 -8.21 16.65
C THR A 206 -9.54 -8.86 16.64
N PRO A 207 -8.79 -8.82 17.76
CA PRO A 207 -7.43 -9.34 17.82
C PRO A 207 -7.39 -10.88 17.93
N GLY A 208 -6.21 -11.45 17.66
CA GLY A 208 -5.93 -12.86 17.89
C GLY A 208 -6.25 -13.79 16.70
N ALA A 209 -6.53 -13.23 15.53
CA ALA A 209 -6.74 -13.99 14.30
C ALA A 209 -5.50 -13.93 13.40
N THR A 210 -5.26 -15.00 12.66
CA THR A 210 -4.19 -15.08 11.65
C THR A 210 -4.69 -15.72 10.38
N LEU A 211 -4.22 -15.24 9.23
CA LEU A 211 -4.48 -15.81 7.91
C LEU A 211 -3.22 -15.65 7.06
N GLY A 212 -2.94 -16.56 6.14
CA GLY A 212 -1.83 -16.41 5.21
C GLY A 212 -1.98 -17.34 4.02
N ASP A 213 -1.17 -17.09 3.00
CA ASP A 213 -1.02 -17.95 1.84
C ASP A 213 0.41 -18.48 1.82
N GLU A 214 0.62 -19.74 2.23
CA GLU A 214 1.95 -20.35 2.29
C GLU A 214 2.60 -20.48 0.90
N ALA A 215 1.81 -20.61 -0.17
CA ALA A 215 2.33 -20.75 -1.53
C ALA A 215 2.83 -19.41 -2.07
N LEU A 216 2.25 -18.29 -1.61
CA LEU A 216 2.62 -16.93 -2.00
C LEU A 216 3.38 -16.16 -0.91
N GLY A 217 3.65 -16.82 0.22
CA GLY A 217 4.63 -16.42 1.24
C GLY A 217 4.21 -15.29 2.18
N TRP A 218 2.94 -14.88 2.21
CA TRP A 218 2.50 -13.74 3.03
C TRP A 218 1.59 -14.14 4.20
N GLN A 219 1.56 -13.32 5.24
CA GLN A 219 0.76 -13.53 6.45
C GLN A 219 0.10 -12.24 6.97
N LEU A 220 -1.08 -12.38 7.55
CA LEU A 220 -1.89 -11.39 8.24
C LEU A 220 -2.08 -11.81 9.70
N ARG A 221 -2.02 -10.85 10.62
CA ARG A 221 -2.39 -11.01 12.02
C ARG A 221 -3.20 -9.83 12.53
N SER A 222 -4.20 -10.06 13.38
CA SER A 222 -4.91 -8.99 14.08
C SER A 222 -4.40 -8.83 15.51
N GLU A 223 -4.13 -7.58 15.90
CA GLU A 223 -3.57 -7.18 17.20
C GLU A 223 -4.44 -6.14 17.92
#